data_AF-A0A673LWK0-F1
#
_entry.id   AF-A0A673LWK0-F1
#
_cell.length_a   1.000
_cell.length_b   1.000
_cell.length_c   1.000
_cell.angle_alpha   90.00
_cell.angle_beta   90.00
_cell.angle_gamma   90.00
#
_symmetry.space_group_name_H-M   'P 1'
#
loop_
_entity.id
_entity.type
_entity.pdbx_description
1 polymer ?
#
loop_
_entity_poly.entity_id
_entity_poly.type
_entity_poly.pdbx_seq_one_letter_code
_entity_poly.pdbx_strand_id
1 'polypeptide(L)'
;FIHRWVQVEFYVNENTFKERLKLFFIKNQRSMPFIITIFWPPLRNIFVPVFLNCWLAKSALENMINDLHRAIQRTHSAMFNQVLILICTLLCLVFTGACGIQHLERAGKSLSLFDALYFCIVTFSTVGYGDVTPRIWPSQLLVVIMICVALVVLPLQVTQPAHKQHNQ
;
A
#
# COMPACT_ATOMS: atom_id res chain seq x y z
N PHE A 1 -0.06 -10.51 -42.71
CA PHE A 1 0.95 -9.56 -42.19
C PHE A 1 0.30 -8.36 -41.51
N ILE A 2 -0.54 -7.57 -42.19
CA ILE A 2 -1.21 -6.38 -41.66
C ILE A 2 -1.98 -6.64 -40.35
N HIS A 3 -2.77 -7.72 -40.28
CA HIS A 3 -3.54 -8.05 -39.07
C HIS A 3 -2.67 -8.34 -37.82
N ARG A 4 -1.47 -8.88 -38.01
CA ARG A 4 -0.53 -9.16 -36.91
C ARG A 4 0.21 -7.89 -36.48
N TRP A 5 0.47 -6.97 -37.41
CA TRP A 5 1.02 -5.65 -37.11
C TRP A 5 0.04 -4.76 -36.34
N VAL A 6 -1.24 -4.75 -36.73
CA VAL A 6 -2.30 -4.01 -36.01
C VAL A 6 -2.47 -4.53 -34.58
N GLN A 7 -2.42 -5.84 -34.37
CA GLN A 7 -2.47 -6.44 -33.03
C GLN A 7 -1.25 -6.07 -32.17
N VAL A 8 -0.06 -5.98 -32.77
CA VAL A 8 1.17 -5.56 -32.06
C VAL A 8 1.11 -4.08 -31.68
N GLU A 9 0.66 -3.19 -32.56
CA GLU A 9 0.48 -1.77 -32.22
C GLU A 9 -0.59 -1.56 -31.16
N PHE A 10 -1.71 -2.29 -31.23
CA PHE A 10 -2.77 -2.20 -30.24
C PHE A 10 -2.31 -2.69 -28.86
N TYR A 11 -1.56 -3.81 -28.82
CA TYR A 11 -0.98 -4.35 -27.59
C TYR A 11 0.11 -3.43 -26.98
N VAL A 12 0.93 -2.81 -27.82
CA VAL A 12 1.93 -1.81 -27.38
C VAL A 12 1.23 -0.57 -26.82
N ASN A 13 0.19 -0.06 -27.47
CA ASN A 13 -0.54 1.13 -27.01
C ASN A 13 -1.25 0.90 -25.67
N GLU A 14 -1.86 -0.28 -25.47
CA GLU A 14 -2.55 -0.63 -24.23
C GLU A 14 -1.60 -0.74 -23.03
N ASN A 15 -0.45 -1.39 -23.19
CA ASN A 15 0.57 -1.47 -22.14
C ASN A 15 1.19 -0.11 -21.84
N THR A 16 1.45 0.70 -22.87
CA THR A 16 2.01 2.05 -22.70
C THR A 16 1.02 2.97 -21.97
N PHE A 17 -0.28 2.84 -22.26
CA PHE A 17 -1.35 3.59 -21.59
C PHE A 17 -1.51 3.15 -20.12
N LYS A 18 -1.53 1.85 -19.83
CA LYS A 18 -1.63 1.33 -18.45
C LYS A 18 -0.45 1.79 -17.59
N GLU A 19 0.77 1.76 -18.12
CA GLU A 19 1.96 2.23 -17.40
C GLU A 19 1.94 3.74 -17.18
N ARG A 20 1.49 4.51 -18.17
CA ARG A 20 1.25 5.96 -18.01
C ARG A 20 0.16 6.28 -17.00
N LEU A 21 -0.91 5.49 -16.96
CA LEU A 21 -2.00 5.65 -16.01
C LEU A 21 -1.52 5.33 -14.57
N LYS A 22 -0.77 4.24 -14.37
CA LYS A 22 -0.12 3.94 -13.08
C LYS A 22 0.80 5.08 -12.63
N LEU A 23 1.69 5.55 -13.52
CA LEU A 23 2.58 6.68 -13.25
C LEU A 23 1.79 7.95 -12.94
N PHE A 24 0.68 8.19 -13.64
CA PHE A 24 -0.22 9.32 -13.38
C PHE A 24 -0.85 9.20 -12.00
N PHE A 25 -1.42 8.05 -11.63
CA PHE A 25 -1.97 7.83 -10.29
C PHE A 25 -0.91 8.03 -9.19
N ILE A 26 0.29 7.48 -9.38
CA ILE A 26 1.43 7.62 -8.45
C ILE A 26 1.86 9.09 -8.30
N LYS A 27 1.99 9.83 -9.41
CA LYS A 27 2.33 11.27 -9.39
C LYS A 27 1.19 12.11 -8.81
N ASN A 28 -0.04 11.78 -9.14
CA ASN A 28 -1.24 12.50 -8.73
C ASN A 28 -1.44 12.41 -7.22
N GLN A 29 -1.24 11.22 -6.64
CA GLN A 29 -1.27 10.97 -5.20
C GLN A 29 -0.26 11.87 -4.42
N ARG A 30 0.91 12.16 -5.01
CA ARG A 30 1.97 12.98 -4.40
C ARG A 30 1.77 14.50 -4.62
N SER A 31 1.18 14.88 -5.75
CA SER A 31 1.05 16.30 -6.16
C SER A 31 -0.25 16.95 -5.70
N MET A 32 -1.36 16.21 -5.66
CA MET A 32 -2.68 16.72 -5.25
C MET A 32 -2.73 17.33 -3.83
N PRO A 33 -2.12 16.69 -2.81
CA PRO A 33 -2.12 17.27 -1.46
C PRO A 33 -1.35 18.60 -1.43
N PHE A 34 -0.28 18.70 -2.22
CA PHE A 34 0.57 19.90 -2.30
C PHE A 34 -0.15 21.07 -2.99
N ILE A 35 -0.92 20.79 -4.04
CA ILE A 35 -1.72 21.79 -4.76
C ILE A 35 -2.87 22.31 -3.87
N ILE A 36 -3.52 21.43 -3.10
CA ILE A 36 -4.59 21.81 -2.16
C ILE A 36 -4.04 22.66 -1.01
N THR A 37 -2.84 22.37 -0.50
CA THR A 37 -2.19 23.19 0.54
C THR A 37 -1.78 24.59 0.07
N ILE A 38 -1.61 24.82 -1.23
CA ILE A 38 -1.28 26.14 -1.80
C ILE A 38 -2.50 27.07 -1.82
N PHE A 39 -3.70 26.53 -2.06
CA PHE A 39 -4.91 27.34 -2.20
C PHE A 39 -5.55 27.75 -0.85
N TRP A 40 -5.34 26.98 0.23
CA TRP A 40 -5.91 27.28 1.55
C TRP A 40 -4.85 27.27 2.68
N PRO A 41 -4.41 28.44 3.18
CA PRO A 41 -3.44 28.58 4.28
C PRO A 41 -3.80 27.91 5.63
N PRO A 42 -5.07 27.82 6.09
CA PRO A 42 -5.40 27.10 7.34
C PRO A 42 -5.36 25.57 7.17
N LEU A 43 -5.33 25.07 5.92
CA LEU A 43 -5.14 23.66 5.59
C LEU A 43 -3.66 23.23 5.57
N ARG A 44 -2.71 24.07 5.97
CA ARG A 44 -1.29 23.67 6.16
C ARG A 44 -1.10 22.57 7.21
N ASN A 45 -2.07 22.44 8.13
CA ASN A 45 -2.17 21.33 9.09
C ASN A 45 -2.98 20.13 8.56
N ILE A 46 -3.59 20.24 7.38
CA ILE A 46 -4.23 19.13 6.68
C ILE A 46 -3.16 18.40 5.87
N PHE A 47 -3.15 17.09 6.07
CA PHE A 47 -2.00 16.22 5.90
C PHE A 47 -1.58 16.04 4.43
N VAL A 48 -0.30 16.27 4.14
CA VAL A 48 0.38 15.61 3.01
C VAL A 48 0.42 14.13 3.37
N PRO A 49 -0.21 13.23 2.60
CA PRO A 49 -0.29 11.81 2.89
C PRO A 49 1.08 11.14 2.70
N VAL A 50 2.00 11.37 3.65
CA VAL A 50 3.34 10.78 3.70
C VAL A 50 3.25 9.24 3.70
N PHE A 51 2.13 8.67 4.15
CA PHE A 51 1.83 7.23 4.07
C PHE A 51 1.83 6.67 2.63
N LEU A 52 1.57 7.49 1.61
CA LEU A 52 1.70 7.07 0.21
C LEU A 52 3.14 6.78 -0.17
N ASN A 53 4.10 7.50 0.42
CA ASN A 53 5.52 7.28 0.13
C ASN A 53 5.93 5.88 0.60
N CYS A 54 5.30 5.35 1.65
CA CYS A 54 5.50 3.98 2.11
C CYS A 54 4.98 2.96 1.08
N TRP A 55 3.79 3.21 0.49
CA TRP A 55 3.24 2.35 -0.57
C TRP A 55 4.02 2.45 -1.89
N LEU A 56 4.56 3.63 -2.21
CA LEU A 56 5.50 3.83 -3.30
C LEU A 56 6.81 3.06 -3.08
N ALA A 57 7.37 3.13 -1.86
CA ALA A 57 8.55 2.37 -1.49
C ALA A 57 8.30 0.87 -1.59
N LYS A 58 7.14 0.38 -1.14
CA LYS A 58 6.67 -0.99 -1.36
C LYS A 58 6.63 -1.32 -2.86
N SER A 59 5.98 -0.48 -3.67
CA SER A 59 5.84 -0.74 -5.11
C SER A 59 7.20 -0.74 -5.83
N ALA A 60 8.13 0.12 -5.43
CA ALA A 60 9.50 0.12 -5.93
C ALA A 60 10.27 -1.13 -5.49
N LEU A 61 10.09 -1.55 -4.23
CA LEU A 61 10.68 -2.75 -3.67
C LEU A 61 10.17 -4.00 -4.41
N GLU A 62 8.86 -4.11 -4.66
CA GLU A 62 8.26 -5.19 -5.44
C GLU A 62 8.84 -5.28 -6.85
N ASN A 63 9.03 -4.13 -7.52
CA ASN A 63 9.64 -4.09 -8.85
C ASN A 63 11.10 -4.55 -8.82
N MET A 64 11.89 -4.06 -7.87
CA MET A 64 13.29 -4.46 -7.70
C MET A 64 13.42 -5.95 -7.36
N ILE A 65 12.55 -6.45 -6.49
CA ILE A 65 12.42 -7.85 -6.10
C ILE A 65 12.13 -8.68 -7.35
N ASN A 66 11.12 -8.32 -8.16
CA ASN A 66 10.82 -9.01 -9.41
C ASN A 66 11.98 -9.00 -10.43
N ASP A 67 12.73 -7.91 -10.54
CA ASP A 67 13.91 -7.84 -11.40
C ASP A 67 15.06 -8.69 -10.87
N LEU A 68 15.25 -8.70 -9.56
CA LEU A 68 16.22 -9.56 -8.87
C LEU A 68 15.89 -11.03 -9.06
N HIS A 69 14.62 -11.42 -9.08
CA HIS A 69 14.21 -12.82 -9.31
C HIS A 69 14.44 -13.25 -10.74
N ARG A 70 14.20 -12.35 -11.70
CA ARG A 70 14.54 -12.57 -13.10
C ARG A 70 16.05 -12.70 -13.31
N ALA A 71 16.85 -11.95 -12.54
CA ALA A 71 18.31 -12.05 -12.58
C ALA A 71 18.86 -13.29 -11.87
N ILE A 72 18.28 -13.68 -10.73
CA ILE A 72 18.67 -14.84 -9.90
C ILE A 72 17.87 -16.09 -10.32
N GLN A 73 17.87 -16.42 -11.61
CA GLN A 73 17.23 -17.64 -12.13
C GLN A 73 17.93 -18.95 -11.67
N ARG A 74 18.93 -18.88 -10.76
CA ARG A 74 19.86 -19.99 -10.49
C ARG A 74 19.95 -20.51 -9.07
N THR A 75 19.37 -19.90 -8.02
CA THR A 75 19.66 -20.42 -6.66
C THR A 75 18.57 -20.34 -5.58
N HIS A 76 17.44 -19.60 -5.70
CA HIS A 76 16.40 -19.60 -4.64
C HIS A 76 14.94 -19.52 -5.13
N SER A 77 14.06 -20.25 -4.42
CA SER A 77 12.66 -20.52 -4.76
C SER A 77 11.79 -19.27 -4.90
N ALA A 78 10.98 -19.20 -5.97
CA ALA A 78 9.98 -18.16 -6.22
C ALA A 78 9.01 -17.89 -5.04
N MET A 79 8.87 -18.88 -4.15
CA MET A 79 8.05 -18.81 -2.94
C MET A 79 8.61 -17.83 -1.89
N PHE A 80 9.94 -17.74 -1.74
CA PHE A 80 10.56 -16.86 -0.74
C PHE A 80 10.25 -15.38 -0.99
N ASN A 81 10.21 -15.03 -2.25
CA ASN A 81 9.95 -13.68 -2.74
C ASN A 81 8.51 -13.22 -2.46
N GLN A 82 7.55 -14.12 -2.63
CA GLN A 82 6.15 -13.83 -2.32
C GLN A 82 5.95 -13.60 -0.83
N VAL A 83 6.63 -14.39 0.02
CA VAL A 83 6.61 -14.19 1.47
C VAL A 83 7.26 -12.86 1.86
N LEU A 84 8.39 -12.50 1.25
CA LEU A 84 9.05 -11.21 1.47
C LEU A 84 8.14 -10.03 1.14
N ILE A 85 7.47 -10.07 -0.03
CA ILE A 85 6.51 -9.04 -0.43
C ILE A 85 5.40 -8.94 0.61
N LEU A 86 4.80 -10.06 1.03
CA LEU A 86 3.74 -10.10 2.03
C LEU A 86 4.17 -9.47 3.36
N ILE A 87 5.37 -9.78 3.85
CA ILE A 87 5.94 -9.16 5.06
C ILE A 87 6.10 -7.65 4.88
N CYS A 88 6.66 -7.21 3.75
CA CYS A 88 6.79 -5.78 3.45
C CYS A 88 5.42 -5.09 3.40
N THR A 89 4.39 -5.74 2.86
CA THR A 89 3.02 -5.18 2.81
C THR A 89 2.42 -5.01 4.19
N LEU A 90 2.61 -5.98 5.08
CA LEU A 90 2.15 -5.93 6.47
C LEU A 90 2.84 -4.82 7.25
N LEU A 91 4.17 -4.71 7.12
CA LEU A 91 4.94 -3.64 7.75
C LEU A 91 4.49 -2.25 7.26
N CYS A 92 4.24 -2.11 5.96
CA CYS A 92 3.72 -0.87 5.40
C CYS A 92 2.32 -0.54 5.94
N LEU A 93 1.43 -1.52 6.05
CA LEU A 93 0.08 -1.34 6.61
C LEU A 93 0.12 -0.94 8.10
N VAL A 94 0.94 -1.61 8.91
CA VAL A 94 1.14 -1.28 10.33
C VAL A 94 1.66 0.14 10.49
N PHE A 95 2.69 0.51 9.73
CA PHE A 95 3.30 1.84 9.81
C PHE A 95 2.32 2.94 9.39
N THR A 96 1.59 2.73 8.30
CA THR A 96 0.61 3.70 7.80
C THR A 96 -0.58 3.87 8.74
N GLY A 97 -1.09 2.78 9.33
CA GLY A 97 -2.13 2.82 10.36
C GLY A 97 -1.65 3.57 11.62
N ALA A 98 -0.46 3.24 12.13
CA ALA A 98 0.05 3.84 13.35
C ALA A 98 0.30 5.35 13.21
N CYS A 99 0.93 5.76 12.10
CA CYS A 99 1.11 7.17 11.79
C CYS A 99 -0.22 7.92 11.61
N GLY A 100 -1.21 7.31 10.96
CA GLY A 100 -2.54 7.90 10.76
C GLY A 100 -3.30 8.11 12.07
N ILE A 101 -3.32 7.10 12.93
CA ILE A 101 -4.02 7.15 14.23
C ILE A 101 -3.34 8.13 15.17
N GLN A 102 -2.01 8.05 15.34
CA GLN A 102 -1.24 9.02 16.12
C GLN A 102 -1.61 10.46 15.73
N HIS A 103 -1.61 10.75 14.43
CA HIS A 103 -1.79 12.11 13.97
C HIS A 103 -3.20 12.63 14.23
N LEU A 104 -4.22 11.82 13.94
CA LEU A 104 -5.62 12.19 14.21
C LEU A 104 -5.88 12.28 15.71
N GLU A 105 -5.36 11.34 16.50
CA GLU A 105 -5.50 11.35 17.95
C GLU A 105 -4.79 12.53 18.62
N ARG A 106 -3.72 13.06 18.02
CA ARG A 106 -3.03 14.27 18.51
C ARG A 106 -3.94 15.49 18.62
N ALA A 107 -5.05 15.54 17.86
CA ALA A 107 -6.04 16.62 17.95
C ALA A 107 -7.00 16.47 19.16
N GLY A 108 -7.15 15.27 19.72
CA GLY A 108 -8.03 14.99 20.86
C GLY A 108 -7.27 14.73 22.16
N LYS A 109 -6.34 13.75 22.14
CA LYS A 109 -5.56 13.32 23.30
C LYS A 109 -4.22 12.74 22.83
N SER A 110 -3.12 13.11 23.47
CA SER A 110 -1.78 12.65 23.05
C SER A 110 -1.58 11.15 23.34
N LEU A 111 -2.00 10.30 22.41
CA LEU A 111 -1.60 8.88 22.34
C LEU A 111 -0.15 8.77 21.87
N SER A 112 0.60 7.82 22.44
CA SER A 112 1.98 7.57 22.04
C SER A 112 2.05 6.81 20.71
N LEU A 113 3.17 6.94 19.99
CA LEU A 113 3.44 6.14 18.78
C LEU A 113 3.34 4.64 19.07
N PHE A 114 3.78 4.24 20.25
CA PHE A 114 3.78 2.85 20.69
C PHE A 114 2.36 2.30 20.87
N ASP A 115 1.44 3.09 21.41
CA ASP A 115 0.04 2.67 21.59
C ASP A 115 -0.65 2.49 20.22
N ALA A 116 -0.38 3.40 19.28
CA ALA A 116 -0.90 3.31 17.92
C ALA A 116 -0.32 2.12 17.14
N LEU A 117 0.98 1.83 17.30
CA LEU A 117 1.62 0.63 16.73
C LEU A 117 1.03 -0.66 17.30
N TYR A 118 0.90 -0.73 18.62
CA TYR A 118 0.30 -1.87 19.30
C TYR A 118 -1.14 -2.11 18.82
N PHE A 119 -1.97 -1.07 18.76
CA PHE A 119 -3.31 -1.15 18.20
C PHE A 119 -3.32 -1.69 16.76
N CYS A 120 -2.43 -1.18 15.90
CA CYS A 120 -2.35 -1.64 14.51
C CYS A 120 -1.94 -3.12 14.43
N ILE A 121 -0.95 -3.54 15.21
CA ILE A 121 -0.50 -4.94 15.24
C ILE A 121 -1.63 -5.85 15.72
N VAL A 122 -2.32 -5.49 16.80
CA VAL A 122 -3.47 -6.24 17.36
C VAL A 122 -4.65 -6.30 16.38
N THR A 123 -4.85 -5.25 15.60
CA THR A 123 -5.90 -5.17 14.58
C THR A 123 -5.57 -6.02 13.35
N PHE A 124 -4.34 -5.92 12.82
CA PHE A 124 -3.91 -6.69 11.65
C PHE A 124 -3.68 -8.17 11.96
N SER A 125 -3.30 -8.50 13.20
CA SER A 125 -3.27 -9.89 13.68
C SER A 125 -4.68 -10.44 13.95
N THR A 126 -5.72 -9.63 13.79
CA THR A 126 -7.13 -9.96 14.06
C THR A 126 -7.42 -10.37 15.51
N VAL A 127 -6.50 -10.06 16.44
CA VAL A 127 -6.66 -10.38 17.87
C VAL A 127 -7.68 -9.45 18.53
N GLY A 128 -7.61 -8.15 18.25
CA GLY A 128 -8.66 -7.18 18.61
C GLY A 128 -8.98 -7.04 20.10
N TYR A 129 -7.97 -6.89 20.98
CA TYR A 129 -8.20 -6.74 22.44
C TYR A 129 -9.10 -5.57 22.83
N GLY A 130 -9.06 -4.46 22.07
CA GLY A 130 -9.92 -3.29 22.30
C GLY A 130 -9.54 -2.43 23.52
N ASP A 131 -8.37 -2.65 24.10
CA ASP A 131 -7.79 -1.89 25.21
C ASP A 131 -7.38 -0.47 24.80
N VAL A 132 -6.77 -0.33 23.61
CA VAL A 132 -6.48 0.95 22.98
C VAL A 132 -7.44 1.15 21.81
N THR A 133 -8.21 2.23 21.80
CA THR A 133 -9.14 2.53 20.69
C THR A 133 -9.19 4.01 20.37
N PRO A 134 -9.27 4.38 19.07
CA PRO A 134 -9.46 5.77 18.66
C PRO A 134 -10.82 6.30 19.12
N ARG A 135 -10.83 7.46 19.76
CA ARG A 135 -12.06 8.08 20.30
C ARG A 135 -12.67 9.10 19.34
N ILE A 136 -11.90 9.58 18.38
CA ILE A 136 -12.29 10.68 17.51
C ILE A 136 -12.96 10.12 16.24
N TRP A 137 -14.02 10.78 15.78
CA TRP A 137 -14.77 10.36 14.59
C TRP A 137 -13.92 10.12 13.32
N PRO A 138 -12.96 11.00 12.93
CA PRO A 138 -12.12 10.75 11.76
C PRO A 138 -11.11 9.62 11.95
N SER A 139 -10.60 9.37 13.16
CA SER A 139 -9.65 8.27 13.42
C SER A 139 -10.36 6.91 13.33
N GLN A 140 -11.61 6.82 13.78
CA GLN A 140 -12.43 5.63 13.61
C GLN A 140 -12.69 5.30 12.13
N LEU A 141 -13.07 6.31 11.33
CA LEU A 141 -13.32 6.13 9.90
C LEU A 141 -12.05 5.68 9.15
N LEU A 142 -10.88 6.23 9.49
CA LEU A 142 -9.60 5.80 8.93
C LEU A 142 -9.33 4.32 9.24
N VAL A 143 -9.51 3.89 10.49
CA VAL A 143 -9.27 2.50 10.90
C VAL A 143 -10.16 1.53 10.14
N VAL A 144 -11.45 1.84 9.98
CA VAL A 144 -12.37 1.01 9.21
C VAL A 144 -11.91 0.85 7.77
N ILE A 145 -11.53 1.95 7.11
CA ILE A 145 -11.01 1.92 5.73
C ILE A 145 -9.73 1.07 5.65
N MET A 146 -8.80 1.23 6.60
CA MET A 146 -7.54 0.47 6.62
C MET A 146 -7.78 -1.03 6.81
N ILE A 147 -8.73 -1.42 7.67
CA ILE A 147 -9.12 -2.83 7.85
C ILE A 147 -9.73 -3.39 6.55
N CYS A 148 -10.64 -2.66 5.91
CA CYS A 148 -11.21 -3.09 4.63
C CYS A 148 -10.14 -3.31 3.56
N VAL A 149 -9.17 -2.40 3.44
CA VAL A 149 -8.06 -2.54 2.50
C VAL A 149 -7.20 -3.76 2.83
N ALA A 150 -6.85 -3.96 4.10
CA ALA A 150 -6.04 -5.11 4.52
C ALA A 150 -6.75 -6.44 4.26
N LEU A 151 -8.05 -6.53 4.56
CA LEU A 151 -8.85 -7.73 4.31
C LEU A 151 -9.00 -8.06 2.82
N VAL A 152 -8.90 -7.10 1.92
CA VAL A 152 -8.89 -7.35 0.47
C VAL A 152 -7.47 -7.74 0.00
N VAL A 153 -6.45 -7.03 0.46
CA VAL A 153 -5.07 -7.20 -0.02
C VAL A 153 -4.42 -8.48 0.49
N LEU A 154 -4.65 -8.87 1.74
CA LEU A 154 -4.04 -10.07 2.34
C LEU A 154 -4.45 -11.37 1.64
N PRO A 155 -5.75 -11.70 1.44
CA PRO A 155 -6.13 -12.94 0.77
C PRO A 155 -5.66 -12.96 -0.68
N LEU A 156 -5.72 -11.83 -1.40
CA LEU A 156 -5.19 -11.75 -2.75
C LEU A 156 -3.73 -12.17 -2.79
N GLN A 157 -2.89 -11.64 -1.89
CA GLN A 157 -1.46 -11.99 -1.87
C GLN A 157 -1.17 -13.43 -1.47
N VAL A 158 -1.98 -14.05 -0.61
CA VAL A 158 -1.83 -15.46 -0.22
C VAL A 158 -2.32 -16.41 -1.32
N THR A 159 -3.33 -16.02 -2.09
CA THR A 159 -3.92 -16.85 -3.16
C THR A 159 -3.07 -16.85 -4.44
N GLN A 160 -2.35 -15.77 -4.76
CA GLN A 160 -1.45 -15.72 -5.94
C GLN A 160 -0.38 -16.85 -5.98
N PRO A 161 0.34 -17.16 -4.89
CA PRO A 161 1.21 -18.34 -4.80
C PRO A 161 0.50 -19.66 -5.12
N ALA A 162 -0.68 -19.89 -4.51
CA ALA A 162 -1.38 -21.16 -4.59
C ALA A 162 -1.83 -21.48 -6.02
N HIS A 163 -2.34 -20.50 -6.77
CA HIS A 163 -2.69 -20.69 -8.18
C HIS A 163 -1.50 -21.03 -9.07
N LYS A 164 -0.32 -20.47 -8.79
CA LYS A 164 0.89 -20.75 -9.57
C LYS A 164 1.39 -22.17 -9.37
N GLN A 165 1.19 -22.75 -8.18
CA GLN A 165 1.58 -24.13 -7.89
C GLN A 165 0.62 -25.16 -8.50
N HIS A 166 -0.68 -24.86 -8.61
CA HIS A 166 -1.67 -25.80 -9.16
C HIS A 166 -1.70 -25.86 -10.71
N ASN A 167 -1.12 -24.86 -11.39
CA ASN A 167 -1.02 -24.80 -12.85
C ASN A 167 0.36 -25.22 -13.40
N GLN A 168 1.25 -25.73 -12.55
CA GLN A 168 2.50 -26.40 -12.95
C GLN A 168 2.35 -27.90 -12.77
#